data_AF-A0A502EVU1-F1
#
_entry.id   AF-A0A502EVU1-F1
#
_cell.length_a   1.000
_cell.length_b   1.000
_cell.length_c   1.000
_cell.angle_alpha   90.00
_cell.angle_beta   90.00
_cell.angle_gamma   90.00
#
_symmetry.space_group_name_H-M   'P 1'
#
loop_
_entity.id
_entity.type
_entity.pdbx_description
1 polymer ?
#
loop_
_entity_poly.entity_id
_entity_poly.type
_entity_poly.pdbx_seq_one_letter_code
_entity_poly.pdbx_strand_id
1 'polypeptide(L)'
;MRKTYIITLIILINIAFINVSSGQSQPKLITYNQKNFEKNKVFDEVYNLWNGKMYWLPKSNDSTSYFVDDRNYKGTINYGVTFRSKTYKNFTFVEHLSMCFLKVEISKCTYNPKDNSIDIEGFVSGNDDWGSNILFKTKKTKNYIDIFIGEKTDTLKARYLGKIVNKDSVEVKLKNKEIDQASTILDTFPAFYFKNYSHYKTILGTRLPFKISGKVTKNTLLAFGSSSSYSEIFDLGSMIYDPKKNQQKKIIPKTEINCRPLITANDLIADIEKEKAQKQEITYYTYTQKAENYILSRQYAKAKEEYNLLSQNYPTLYARDIHNAVRCAILSRDIKTAFVWSEKLALKGIELPYFNAKIFNGFRKNPEWKNFSLKYDSICKKVQSKWNLNLKKELTDLQNEDQAEYGLENRKSPKILYETTETVTGKFIDLLKKEGYPSEEKIGSLVKRDTALIPFPHFNILIIHALQQKPDNLPALTEILDKSIASFEYDSKRSGNNGNEFGSCFRIYKGNLYNLKSCGTRSDVEIRKISFKFNNPNSFIMDYGNFLVEGYNPKNPKIADDYYEENCNLIMKLTDDWEFYDK
;
A
#
# COMPACT_ATOMS: atom_id res chain seq x y z
N MET A 1 60.71 63.32 52.70
CA MET A 1 59.30 62.85 52.63
C MET A 1 58.70 62.84 51.21
N ARG A 2 59.06 63.72 50.27
CA ARG A 2 58.42 63.80 48.93
C ARG A 2 58.64 62.58 47.99
N LYS A 3 59.76 61.86 48.09
CA LYS A 3 60.06 60.69 47.22
C LYS A 3 59.27 59.43 47.58
N THR A 4 58.90 59.25 48.84
CA THR A 4 58.21 58.04 49.32
C THR A 4 56.77 57.97 48.81
N TYR A 5 56.07 59.11 48.76
CA TYR A 5 54.67 59.17 48.28
C TYR A 5 54.52 58.91 46.78
N ILE A 6 55.55 59.19 45.97
CA ILE A 6 55.51 58.98 44.51
C ILE A 6 55.58 57.49 44.17
N ILE A 7 56.40 56.72 44.89
CA ILE A 7 56.52 55.26 44.67
C ILE A 7 55.23 54.56 45.09
N THR A 8 54.62 54.94 46.22
CA THR A 8 53.34 54.38 46.67
C THR A 8 52.20 54.70 45.70
N LEU A 9 52.21 55.91 45.10
CA LEU A 9 51.22 56.31 44.11
C LEU A 9 51.36 55.53 42.79
N ILE A 10 52.59 55.28 42.32
CA ILE A 10 52.84 54.46 41.12
C ILE A 10 52.42 53.00 41.35
N ILE A 11 52.63 52.45 42.56
CA ILE A 11 52.18 51.10 42.90
C ILE A 11 50.65 51.02 42.98
N LEU A 12 50.00 52.01 43.59
CA LEU A 12 48.53 52.08 43.66
C LEU A 12 47.87 52.25 42.29
N ILE A 13 48.47 53.05 41.40
CA ILE A 13 48.01 53.20 40.01
C ILE A 13 48.15 51.86 39.27
N ASN A 14 49.28 51.16 39.39
CA ASN A 14 49.43 49.85 38.74
C ASN A 14 48.45 48.80 39.28
N ILE A 15 48.18 48.76 40.59
CA ILE A 15 47.20 47.83 41.18
C ILE A 15 45.76 48.17 40.72
N ALA A 16 45.43 49.46 40.59
CA ALA A 16 44.14 49.90 40.08
C ALA A 16 43.95 49.58 38.59
N PHE A 17 44.98 49.71 37.75
CA PHE A 17 44.90 49.43 36.31
C PHE A 17 45.02 47.94 35.94
N ILE A 18 45.69 47.10 36.74
CA ILE A 18 45.73 45.65 36.52
C ILE A 18 44.33 45.02 36.70
N ASN A 19 43.52 45.54 37.64
CA ASN A 19 42.15 45.06 37.85
C ASN A 19 41.15 45.52 36.78
N VAL A 20 41.43 46.61 36.06
CA VAL A 20 40.54 47.14 35.00
C VAL A 20 40.79 46.45 33.65
N SER A 21 41.99 45.93 33.39
CA SER A 21 42.30 45.24 32.11
C SER A 21 41.88 43.76 32.05
N SER A 22 41.41 43.18 33.16
CA SER A 22 40.99 41.77 33.25
C SER A 22 39.47 41.56 33.15
N GLY A 23 38.70 42.62 32.88
CA GLY A 23 37.29 42.51 32.51
C GLY A 23 37.14 41.95 31.09
N GLN A 24 37.64 40.73 30.84
CA GLN A 24 37.35 40.02 29.60
C GLN A 24 35.83 39.90 29.52
N SER A 25 35.21 40.64 28.60
CA SER A 25 33.78 40.55 28.31
C SER A 25 33.47 39.08 28.07
N GLN A 26 32.83 38.42 29.02
CA GLN A 26 32.48 37.02 28.83
C GLN A 26 31.58 36.98 27.60
N PRO A 27 31.95 36.19 26.57
CA PRO A 27 31.15 36.12 25.36
C PRO A 27 29.74 35.72 25.76
N LYS A 28 28.78 36.58 25.40
CA LYS A 28 27.39 36.43 25.80
C LYS A 28 26.86 35.11 25.24
N LEU A 29 26.41 34.22 26.13
CA LEU A 29 25.77 32.97 25.73
C LEU A 29 24.53 33.28 24.87
N ILE A 30 24.41 32.57 23.75
CA ILE A 30 23.27 32.69 22.84
C ILE A 30 22.24 31.64 23.25
N THR A 31 20.97 32.04 23.38
CA THR A 31 19.88 31.13 23.74
C THR A 31 19.00 30.82 22.54
N TYR A 32 18.54 29.57 22.45
CA TYR A 32 17.58 29.13 21.44
C TYR A 32 16.36 28.51 22.13
N ASN A 33 15.19 28.64 21.50
CA ASN A 33 13.92 28.09 21.99
C ASN A 33 13.33 27.07 21.00
N GLN A 34 12.24 26.39 21.37
CA GLN A 34 11.56 25.39 20.52
C GLN A 34 11.31 25.89 19.08
N LYS A 35 10.91 27.16 18.91
CA LYS A 35 10.60 27.72 17.58
C LYS A 35 11.86 27.76 16.68
N ASN A 36 13.05 27.91 17.25
CA ASN A 36 14.30 27.82 16.50
C ASN A 36 14.54 26.40 15.98
N PHE A 37 14.25 25.39 16.80
CA PHE A 37 14.36 23.97 16.42
C PHE A 37 13.33 23.60 15.35
N GLU A 38 12.06 23.95 15.53
CA GLU A 38 11.01 23.66 14.53
C GLU A 38 11.32 24.24 13.15
N LYS A 39 11.88 25.46 13.10
CA LYS A 39 12.33 26.06 11.83
C LYS A 39 13.47 25.31 11.17
N ASN A 40 14.30 24.60 11.94
CA ASN A 40 15.46 23.85 11.47
C ASN A 40 15.23 22.34 11.50
N LYS A 41 13.98 21.89 11.66
CA LYS A 41 13.62 20.48 11.53
C LYS A 41 13.83 20.02 10.09
N VAL A 42 14.47 18.87 9.94
CA VAL A 42 14.82 18.25 8.66
C VAL A 42 14.41 16.78 8.65
N PHE A 43 14.20 16.24 7.44
CA PHE A 43 13.95 14.82 7.21
C PHE A 43 12.78 14.20 7.97
N ASP A 44 11.66 14.93 7.97
CA ASP A 44 10.44 14.50 8.63
C ASP A 44 9.85 13.23 7.98
N GLU A 45 9.55 12.23 8.81
CA GLU A 45 9.02 10.91 8.38
C GLU A 45 9.92 10.16 7.40
N VAL A 46 11.23 10.41 7.44
CA VAL A 46 12.20 9.79 6.53
C VAL A 46 12.97 8.67 7.21
N TYR A 47 13.61 8.97 8.35
CA TYR A 47 14.63 8.09 8.93
C TYR A 47 14.13 7.30 10.13
N ASN A 48 14.57 6.05 10.22
CA ASN A 48 14.43 5.14 11.36
C ASN A 48 15.80 4.85 11.97
N LEU A 49 15.90 4.66 13.28
CA LEU A 49 17.16 4.31 13.95
C LEU A 49 17.37 2.80 13.95
N TRP A 50 18.39 2.33 13.22
CA TRP A 50 18.85 0.95 13.24
C TRP A 50 20.12 0.84 14.09
N ASN A 51 20.10 -0.04 15.09
CA ASN A 51 21.25 -0.33 15.94
C ASN A 51 21.64 -1.82 15.83
N GLY A 52 22.90 -2.14 16.14
CA GLY A 52 23.47 -3.49 16.00
C GLY A 52 22.77 -4.63 16.78
N LYS A 53 21.72 -4.33 17.56
CA LYS A 53 20.92 -5.34 18.28
C LYS A 53 19.69 -5.83 17.50
N MET A 54 19.39 -5.25 16.33
CA MET A 54 18.25 -5.66 15.51
C MET A 54 18.51 -6.99 14.80
N TYR A 55 17.55 -7.92 14.85
CA TYR A 55 17.66 -9.29 14.30
C TYR A 55 17.86 -9.39 12.77
N TRP A 56 17.67 -8.29 12.05
CA TRP A 56 17.82 -8.16 10.59
C TRP A 56 19.09 -7.39 10.18
N LEU A 57 19.98 -7.17 11.13
CA LEU A 57 21.37 -6.77 10.87
C LEU A 57 22.24 -8.03 10.99
N PRO A 58 23.36 -8.09 10.25
CA PRO A 58 24.24 -9.24 10.37
C PRO A 58 24.78 -9.29 11.80
N LYS A 59 25.25 -10.46 12.25
CA LYS A 59 26.11 -10.56 13.44
C LYS A 59 27.47 -9.93 13.14
N SER A 60 27.48 -8.63 12.83
CA SER A 60 28.68 -7.84 12.69
C SER A 60 29.01 -7.22 14.03
N ASN A 61 30.30 -7.07 14.34
CA ASN A 61 30.80 -6.27 15.47
C ASN A 61 30.53 -4.76 15.30
N ASP A 62 29.74 -4.37 14.28
CA ASP A 62 29.34 -3.00 14.02
C ASP A 62 28.30 -2.54 15.05
N SER A 63 28.79 -1.80 16.06
CA SER A 63 27.98 -1.17 17.10
C SER A 63 27.42 0.19 16.67
N THR A 64 27.71 0.63 15.43
CA THR A 64 27.30 1.95 14.92
C THR A 64 25.78 2.01 14.79
N SER A 65 25.21 3.13 15.23
CA SER A 65 23.79 3.41 15.02
C SER A 65 23.60 4.18 13.71
N TYR A 66 22.67 3.72 12.89
CA TYR A 66 22.37 4.27 11.58
C TYR A 66 20.96 4.83 11.54
N PHE A 67 20.81 6.00 10.96
CA PHE A 67 19.53 6.57 10.59
C PHE A 67 19.24 6.17 9.14
N VAL A 68 18.28 5.28 8.93
CA VAL A 68 18.03 4.61 7.65
C VAL A 68 16.70 5.08 7.05
N ASP A 69 16.72 5.48 5.77
CA ASP A 69 15.52 5.78 4.98
C ASP A 69 14.93 4.46 4.46
N ASP A 70 14.14 3.81 5.32
CA ASP A 70 13.48 2.53 5.04
C ASP A 70 12.08 2.69 4.42
N ARG A 71 11.72 3.90 3.95
CA ARG A 71 10.41 4.17 3.34
C ARG A 71 10.10 3.31 2.13
N ASN A 72 11.11 2.71 1.49
CA ASN A 72 10.97 1.79 0.37
C ASN A 72 10.97 0.30 0.76
N TYR A 73 11.11 -0.04 2.05
CA TYR A 73 11.10 -1.43 2.52
C TYR A 73 9.82 -2.18 2.14
N LYS A 74 9.96 -3.25 1.37
CA LYS A 74 8.82 -3.96 0.74
C LYS A 74 8.13 -4.97 1.67
N GLY A 75 8.80 -5.35 2.76
CA GLY A 75 8.45 -6.52 3.54
C GLY A 75 9.12 -7.78 3.01
N THR A 76 9.46 -8.69 3.91
CA THR A 76 10.26 -9.90 3.67
C THR A 76 9.72 -10.73 2.50
N ILE A 77 8.43 -11.05 2.53
CA ILE A 77 7.77 -11.87 1.48
C ILE A 77 7.84 -11.16 0.12
N ASN A 78 7.73 -9.83 0.11
CA ASN A 78 7.68 -9.06 -1.13
C ASN A 78 9.04 -8.91 -1.83
N TYR A 79 10.14 -9.34 -1.20
CA TYR A 79 11.43 -9.50 -1.86
C TYR A 79 11.54 -10.82 -2.66
N GLY A 80 10.49 -11.65 -2.67
CA GLY A 80 10.52 -12.98 -3.30
C GLY A 80 11.11 -14.05 -2.39
N VAL A 81 11.06 -13.82 -1.06
CA VAL A 81 11.40 -14.84 -0.07
C VAL A 81 10.23 -15.81 0.05
N THR A 82 10.51 -17.08 -0.10
CA THR A 82 9.55 -18.17 0.09
C THR A 82 9.94 -19.01 1.29
N PHE A 83 8.93 -19.56 1.95
CA PHE A 83 9.07 -20.39 3.12
C PHE A 83 8.32 -21.70 2.88
N ARG A 84 8.93 -22.83 3.20
CA ARG A 84 8.31 -24.15 3.09
C ARG A 84 8.55 -24.94 4.37
N SER A 85 7.48 -25.51 4.93
CA SER A 85 7.62 -26.38 6.12
C SER A 85 8.36 -27.66 5.73
N LYS A 86 9.52 -27.91 6.34
CA LYS A 86 10.24 -29.20 6.19
C LYS A 86 9.50 -30.34 6.88
N THR A 87 8.65 -29.99 7.86
CA THR A 87 7.93 -30.95 8.71
C THR A 87 6.47 -31.13 8.30
N TYR A 88 6.03 -30.46 7.22
CA TYR A 88 4.62 -30.38 6.79
C TYR A 88 3.65 -29.87 7.86
N LYS A 89 4.14 -29.34 8.99
CA LYS A 89 3.33 -28.63 9.96
C LYS A 89 3.03 -27.22 9.45
N ASN A 90 1.78 -26.78 9.64
CA ASN A 90 1.38 -25.42 9.37
C ASN A 90 2.22 -24.46 10.21
N PHE A 91 2.70 -23.40 9.59
CA PHE A 91 3.28 -22.26 10.28
C PHE A 91 2.70 -20.98 9.68
N THR A 92 2.61 -19.96 10.50
CA THR A 92 2.13 -18.65 10.09
C THR A 92 3.31 -17.69 10.22
N PHE A 93 3.67 -17.04 9.13
CA PHE A 93 4.56 -15.88 9.17
C PHE A 93 3.70 -14.64 9.02
N VAL A 94 3.74 -13.77 10.03
CA VAL A 94 3.03 -12.48 10.04
C VAL A 94 4.08 -11.38 10.12
N GLU A 95 4.16 -10.55 9.08
CA GLU A 95 4.94 -9.32 9.13
C GLU A 95 4.00 -8.12 9.26
N HIS A 96 4.19 -7.37 10.35
CA HIS A 96 3.54 -6.10 10.60
C HIS A 96 4.61 -5.08 10.96
N LEU A 97 4.61 -3.94 10.27
CA LEU A 97 5.52 -2.84 10.54
C LEU A 97 4.72 -1.55 10.62
N SER A 98 4.81 -0.87 11.74
CA SER A 98 4.23 0.46 11.97
C SER A 98 5.30 1.36 12.60
N MET A 99 5.31 2.63 12.22
CA MET A 99 6.26 3.63 12.73
C MET A 99 5.49 4.71 13.48
N CYS A 100 5.84 4.92 14.75
CA CYS A 100 5.27 5.98 15.57
C CYS A 100 6.06 7.28 15.45
N PHE A 101 5.52 8.38 15.98
CA PHE A 101 6.20 9.68 15.97
C PHE A 101 6.78 10.00 17.34
N LEU A 102 7.98 10.56 17.37
CA LEU A 102 8.54 11.18 18.56
C LEU A 102 8.04 12.62 18.66
N LYS A 103 7.85 13.10 19.89
CA LYS A 103 7.61 14.51 20.18
C LYS A 103 8.76 15.02 21.03
N VAL A 104 9.41 16.07 20.56
CA VAL A 104 10.59 16.69 21.21
C VAL A 104 10.22 18.10 21.67
N GLU A 105 10.39 18.36 22.96
CA GLU A 105 10.14 19.66 23.61
C GLU A 105 11.46 20.19 24.21
N ILE A 106 12.05 21.20 23.59
CA ILE A 106 13.26 21.88 24.06
C ILE A 106 12.88 22.92 25.11
N SER A 107 13.31 22.71 26.36
CA SER A 107 13.06 23.64 27.47
C SER A 107 14.18 24.68 27.60
N LYS A 108 15.43 24.28 27.32
CA LYS A 108 16.59 25.16 27.42
C LYS A 108 17.64 24.78 26.39
N CYS A 109 18.17 25.78 25.68
CA CYS A 109 19.32 25.61 24.81
C CYS A 109 20.25 26.82 24.93
N THR A 110 21.50 26.58 25.28
CA THR A 110 22.56 27.59 25.40
C THR A 110 23.74 27.22 24.52
N TYR A 111 24.18 28.16 23.68
CA TYR A 111 25.35 28.03 22.82
C TYR A 111 26.44 28.99 23.27
N ASN A 112 27.66 28.48 23.39
CA ASN A 112 28.85 29.24 23.68
C ASN A 112 29.70 29.42 22.41
N PRO A 113 29.75 30.65 21.83
CA PRO A 113 30.53 30.91 20.63
C PRO A 113 32.04 30.72 20.82
N LYS A 114 32.55 30.78 22.06
CA LYS A 114 33.98 30.74 22.35
C LYS A 114 34.60 29.38 22.04
N ASP A 115 33.89 28.30 22.35
CA ASP A 115 34.35 26.92 22.21
C ASP A 115 33.47 26.09 21.27
N ASN A 116 32.47 26.74 20.66
CA ASN A 116 31.44 26.12 19.83
C ASN A 116 30.67 25.00 20.54
N SER A 117 30.52 25.08 21.87
CA SER A 117 29.73 24.12 22.64
C SER A 117 28.26 24.53 22.69
N ILE A 118 27.38 23.52 22.70
CA ILE A 118 25.95 23.69 22.92
C ILE A 118 25.50 22.76 24.05
N ASP A 119 24.63 23.27 24.91
CA ASP A 119 23.91 22.50 25.92
C ASP A 119 22.42 22.55 25.60
N ILE A 120 21.77 21.38 25.58
CA ILE A 120 20.35 21.24 25.25
C ILE A 120 19.69 20.39 26.32
N GLU A 121 18.61 20.92 26.88
CA GLU A 121 17.75 20.25 27.85
C GLU A 121 16.31 20.30 27.34
N GLY A 122 15.55 19.25 27.62
CA GLY A 122 14.17 19.16 27.17
C GLY A 122 13.49 17.89 27.63
N PHE A 123 12.37 17.60 26.97
CA PHE A 123 11.60 16.39 27.11
C PHE A 123 11.44 15.72 25.76
N VAL A 124 11.47 14.40 25.75
CA VAL A 124 11.09 13.61 24.60
C VAL A 124 10.01 12.64 25.00
N SER A 125 9.01 12.49 24.15
CA SER A 125 7.98 11.48 24.30
C SER A 125 7.80 10.70 23.02
N GLY A 126 7.31 9.48 23.16
CA GLY A 126 6.95 8.64 22.04
C GLY A 126 5.99 7.58 22.51
N ASN A 127 5.22 7.03 21.58
CA ASN A 127 4.32 5.95 21.90
C ASN A 127 5.10 4.64 22.04
N ASP A 128 5.01 3.99 23.21
CA ASP A 128 5.58 2.66 23.46
C ASP A 128 4.61 1.53 23.04
N ASP A 129 3.41 1.88 22.54
CA ASP A 129 2.55 0.94 21.84
C ASP A 129 3.15 0.63 20.46
N TRP A 130 4.19 -0.18 20.50
CA TRP A 130 4.63 -0.98 19.38
C TRP A 130 3.41 -1.66 18.75
N GLY A 131 3.44 -1.74 17.43
CA GLY A 131 2.86 -2.87 16.71
C GLY A 131 3.53 -4.19 17.10
N SER A 132 3.63 -4.51 18.40
CA SER A 132 3.48 -5.89 18.81
C SER A 132 2.19 -6.29 18.15
N ASN A 133 2.26 -7.19 17.17
CA ASN A 133 1.19 -8.12 16.90
C ASN A 133 0.38 -8.22 18.19
N ILE A 134 -0.84 -7.69 18.23
CA ILE A 134 -1.69 -7.77 19.44
C ILE A 134 -1.73 -9.25 19.92
N LEU A 135 -1.51 -10.16 18.97
CA LEU A 135 -1.27 -11.60 19.09
C LEU A 135 -0.07 -12.05 19.95
N PHE A 136 1.01 -11.28 20.15
CA PHE A 136 2.22 -11.69 20.86
C PHE A 136 2.72 -10.63 21.87
N LYS A 137 1.88 -10.25 22.84
CA LYS A 137 2.33 -9.52 24.05
C LYS A 137 3.24 -10.42 24.91
N THR A 138 4.48 -10.61 24.48
CA THR A 138 5.53 -11.13 25.36
C THR A 138 6.18 -9.96 26.13
N LYS A 139 6.80 -10.27 27.27
CA LYS A 139 7.35 -9.34 28.29
C LYS A 139 7.73 -7.96 27.73
N LYS A 140 7.22 -6.87 28.36
CA LYS A 140 7.57 -5.47 28.05
C LYS A 140 9.09 -5.29 27.91
N THR A 141 9.59 -5.33 26.68
CA THR A 141 10.97 -4.95 26.38
C THR A 141 11.08 -3.45 26.53
N LYS A 142 12.00 -2.97 27.37
CA LYS A 142 12.27 -1.53 27.48
C LYS A 142 12.80 -1.01 26.16
N ASN A 143 12.02 -0.16 25.49
CA ASN A 143 12.48 0.63 24.36
C ASN A 143 13.26 1.85 24.87
N TYR A 144 14.17 2.36 24.05
CA TYR A 144 15.01 3.51 24.38
C TYR A 144 14.96 4.53 23.24
N ILE A 145 15.17 5.79 23.61
CA ILE A 145 15.43 6.88 22.68
C ILE A 145 16.91 7.20 22.79
N ASP A 146 17.60 7.09 21.66
CA ASP A 146 18.99 7.49 21.50
C ASP A 146 19.04 8.89 20.90
N ILE A 147 19.81 9.77 21.53
CA ILE A 147 19.94 11.19 21.19
C ILE A 147 21.38 11.45 20.81
N PHE A 148 21.60 12.03 19.63
CA PHE A 148 22.91 12.26 19.06
C PHE A 148 23.08 13.73 18.71
N ILE A 149 24.24 14.31 19.04
CA ILE A 149 24.71 15.58 18.51
C ILE A 149 26.06 15.34 17.85
N GLY A 150 26.17 15.54 16.55
CA GLY A 150 27.44 15.34 15.84
C GLY A 150 27.36 15.62 14.34
N GLU A 151 28.40 15.23 13.60
CA GLU A 151 28.49 15.44 12.17
C GLU A 151 27.91 14.27 11.38
N LYS A 152 27.00 14.58 10.44
CA LYS A 152 26.37 13.57 9.58
C LYS A 152 27.37 13.01 8.57
N THR A 153 27.43 11.68 8.45
CA THR A 153 28.12 10.98 7.36
C THR A 153 27.12 10.10 6.62
N ASP A 154 26.83 10.44 5.36
CA ASP A 154 25.97 9.67 4.47
C ASP A 154 26.60 8.31 4.11
N THR A 155 25.76 7.30 3.98
CA THR A 155 26.15 5.93 3.66
C THR A 155 24.97 5.16 3.07
N LEU A 156 25.19 3.87 2.80
CA LEU A 156 24.15 2.90 2.49
C LEU A 156 24.13 1.83 3.57
N LYS A 157 22.95 1.41 4.01
CA LYS A 157 22.80 0.30 4.96
C LYS A 157 22.04 -0.86 4.31
N ALA A 158 22.70 -2.02 4.29
CA ALA A 158 22.08 -3.26 3.83
C ALA A 158 21.07 -3.76 4.87
N ARG A 159 19.94 -4.24 4.38
CA ARG A 159 18.91 -4.95 5.14
C ARG A 159 19.06 -6.44 4.90
N TYR A 160 19.29 -7.19 5.95
CA TYR A 160 19.41 -8.64 5.88
C TYR A 160 18.06 -9.27 6.16
N LEU A 161 17.88 -10.51 5.69
CA LEU A 161 16.69 -11.29 5.99
C LEU A 161 16.55 -11.50 7.51
N GLY A 162 17.66 -11.77 8.19
CA GLY A 162 17.67 -12.05 9.61
C GLY A 162 17.16 -13.46 9.92
N LYS A 163 17.41 -13.95 11.14
CA LYS A 163 16.94 -15.27 11.59
C LYS A 163 15.45 -15.19 11.95
N ILE A 164 14.59 -15.25 10.94
CA ILE A 164 13.14 -15.05 11.06
C ILE A 164 12.36 -16.34 11.30
N VAL A 165 12.89 -17.50 10.89
CA VAL A 165 12.27 -18.81 11.12
C VAL A 165 13.31 -19.84 11.54
N ASN A 166 12.88 -20.89 12.22
CA ASN A 166 13.75 -22.02 12.53
C ASN A 166 14.09 -22.78 11.23
N LYS A 167 15.36 -22.76 10.83
CA LYS A 167 15.87 -23.43 9.62
C LYS A 167 15.69 -24.95 9.65
N ASP A 168 15.57 -25.53 10.83
CA ASP A 168 15.39 -26.97 10.99
C ASP A 168 13.95 -27.39 10.65
N SER A 169 12.98 -26.51 10.86
CA SER A 169 11.56 -26.77 10.58
C SER A 169 11.04 -26.09 9.31
N VAL A 170 11.71 -25.02 8.84
CA VAL A 170 11.28 -24.22 7.68
C VAL A 170 12.45 -24.00 6.73
N GLU A 171 12.29 -24.46 5.49
CA GLU A 171 13.13 -24.13 4.34
C GLU A 171 12.85 -22.71 3.89
N VAL A 172 13.89 -21.93 3.61
CA VAL A 172 13.77 -20.54 3.17
C VAL A 172 14.53 -20.37 1.86
N LYS A 173 13.84 -19.87 0.83
CA LYS A 173 14.44 -19.59 -0.47
C LYS A 173 14.24 -18.14 -0.84
N LEU A 174 15.16 -17.60 -1.64
CA LEU A 174 15.01 -16.35 -2.35
C LEU A 174 15.20 -16.63 -3.84
N LYS A 175 14.19 -16.31 -4.66
CA LYS A 175 14.21 -16.63 -6.10
C LYS A 175 14.52 -18.11 -6.37
N ASN A 176 13.84 -19.00 -5.63
CA ASN A 176 13.98 -20.45 -5.71
C ASN A 176 15.35 -21.04 -5.33
N LYS A 177 16.26 -20.25 -4.75
CA LYS A 177 17.55 -20.72 -4.24
C LYS A 177 17.54 -20.73 -2.72
N GLU A 178 18.06 -21.80 -2.10
CA GLU A 178 18.25 -21.85 -0.66
C GLU A 178 19.24 -20.77 -0.23
N ILE A 179 18.95 -20.13 0.91
CA ILE A 179 19.71 -18.98 1.38
C ILE A 179 20.09 -19.08 2.85
N ASP A 180 21.22 -18.47 3.19
CA ASP A 180 21.54 -18.21 4.58
C ASP A 180 20.81 -16.97 5.09
N GLN A 181 19.79 -17.20 5.90
CA GLN A 181 19.00 -16.15 6.57
C GLN A 181 19.84 -15.06 7.25
N ALA A 182 21.02 -15.38 7.81
CA ALA A 182 21.82 -14.41 8.55
C ALA A 182 22.64 -13.46 7.66
N SER A 183 23.03 -13.90 6.45
CA SER A 183 23.92 -13.17 5.55
C SER A 183 23.25 -12.69 4.27
N THR A 184 22.03 -13.15 3.98
CA THR A 184 21.31 -12.75 2.76
C THR A 184 20.79 -11.32 2.86
N ILE A 185 21.27 -10.46 1.95
CA ILE A 185 20.82 -9.08 1.79
C ILE A 185 19.53 -9.09 0.96
N LEU A 186 18.47 -8.48 1.51
CA LEU A 186 17.20 -8.26 0.82
C LEU A 186 17.19 -6.96 0.02
N ASP A 187 17.74 -5.90 0.61
CA ASP A 187 17.76 -4.57 0.00
C ASP A 187 18.86 -3.69 0.62
N THR A 188 19.09 -2.52 0.03
CA THR A 188 20.03 -1.52 0.52
C THR A 188 19.36 -0.15 0.54
N PHE A 189 19.46 0.54 1.69
CA PHE A 189 18.77 1.80 1.92
C PHE A 189 19.75 2.97 2.10
N PRO A 190 19.40 4.17 1.62
CA PRO A 190 20.09 5.40 2.02
C PRO A 190 20.09 5.52 3.54
N ALA A 191 21.25 5.82 4.11
CA ALA A 191 21.39 5.95 5.55
C ALA A 191 22.43 7.01 5.90
N PHE A 192 22.50 7.38 7.16
CA PHE A 192 23.63 8.13 7.69
C PHE A 192 23.95 7.68 9.11
N TYR A 193 25.16 7.98 9.57
CA TYR A 193 25.57 7.83 10.96
C TYR A 193 26.30 9.10 11.40
N PHE A 194 26.54 9.21 12.70
CA PHE A 194 27.24 10.35 13.28
C PHE A 194 28.72 10.05 13.49
N LYS A 195 29.58 11.02 13.16
CA LYS A 195 30.99 11.10 13.58
C LYS A 195 31.15 12.21 14.62
N ASN A 196 32.20 12.09 15.45
CA ASN A 196 32.57 13.10 16.45
C ASN A 196 31.38 13.54 17.31
N TYR A 197 30.60 12.57 17.79
CA TYR A 197 29.29 12.83 18.38
C TYR A 197 29.27 12.66 19.89
N SER A 198 28.38 13.42 20.52
CA SER A 198 27.88 13.15 21.86
C SER A 198 26.64 12.28 21.78
N HIS A 199 26.52 11.33 22.71
CA HIS A 199 25.39 10.41 22.79
C HIS A 199 24.76 10.44 24.16
N TYR A 200 23.43 10.52 24.18
CA TYR A 200 22.63 10.36 25.36
C TYR A 200 21.54 9.33 25.09
N LYS A 201 21.18 8.58 26.13
CA LYS A 201 20.18 7.52 26.03
C LYS A 201 19.18 7.63 27.16
N THR A 202 17.90 7.64 26.83
CA THR A 202 16.79 7.60 27.79
C THR A 202 15.81 6.49 27.42
N ILE A 203 14.96 6.10 28.36
CA ILE A 203 13.91 5.10 28.13
C ILE A 203 12.85 5.72 27.19
N LEU A 204 12.04 4.93 26.48
CA LEU A 204 10.87 5.43 25.76
C LEU A 204 9.69 5.57 26.74
N GLY A 205 8.97 6.69 26.69
CA GLY A 205 7.87 6.96 27.61
C GLY A 205 7.05 8.20 27.23
N THR A 206 6.04 8.50 28.05
CA THR A 206 5.05 9.56 27.75
C THR A 206 5.62 10.97 27.83
N ARG A 207 6.66 11.21 28.63
CA ARG A 207 7.41 12.47 28.72
C ARG A 207 8.67 12.27 29.56
N LEU A 208 9.82 12.12 28.93
CA LEU A 208 11.08 11.83 29.63
C LEU A 208 12.08 12.96 29.43
N PRO A 209 12.71 13.45 30.51
CA PRO A 209 13.69 14.50 30.40
C PRO A 209 14.94 13.98 29.69
N PHE A 210 15.62 14.86 28.98
CA PHE A 210 16.95 14.62 28.45
C PHE A 210 17.83 15.84 28.63
N LYS A 211 19.14 15.59 28.70
CA LYS A 211 20.19 16.61 28.68
C LYS A 211 21.34 16.10 27.85
N ILE A 212 21.75 16.88 26.85
CA ILE A 212 22.86 16.53 25.97
C ILE A 212 23.67 17.78 25.63
N SER A 213 24.98 17.60 25.58
CA SER A 213 25.94 18.67 25.28
C SER A 213 26.94 18.19 24.25
N GLY A 214 27.41 19.08 23.37
CA GLY A 214 28.37 18.71 22.33
C GLY A 214 28.96 19.91 21.61
N LYS A 215 29.97 19.65 20.77
CA LYS A 215 30.51 20.68 19.86
C LYS A 215 29.64 20.77 18.61
N VAL A 216 29.46 21.99 18.11
CA VAL A 216 28.67 22.28 16.91
C VAL A 216 29.58 22.85 15.83
N THR A 217 29.40 22.36 14.61
CA THR A 217 29.98 22.90 13.38
C THR A 217 28.85 23.22 12.40
N LYS A 218 29.16 23.82 11.26
CA LYS A 218 28.19 24.07 10.18
C LYS A 218 27.48 22.80 9.67
N ASN A 219 28.01 21.61 9.97
CA ASN A 219 27.49 20.31 9.52
C ASN A 219 26.87 19.48 10.65
N THR A 220 26.74 20.04 11.86
CA THR A 220 26.21 19.31 13.01
C THR A 220 24.69 19.18 12.96
N LEU A 221 24.19 17.97 13.21
CA LEU A 221 22.78 17.69 13.43
C LEU A 221 22.54 17.25 14.88
N LEU A 222 21.32 17.49 15.35
CA LEU A 222 20.74 16.83 16.52
C LEU A 222 19.72 15.83 16.03
N ALA A 223 19.81 14.58 16.45
CA ALA A 223 18.85 13.55 16.09
C ALA A 223 18.36 12.76 17.30
N PHE A 224 17.06 12.53 17.37
CA PHE A 224 16.41 11.64 18.30
C PHE A 224 15.92 10.44 17.50
N GLY A 225 16.32 9.24 17.89
CA GLY A 225 15.96 8.01 17.20
C GLY A 225 15.51 6.94 18.18
N SER A 226 14.56 6.13 17.73
CA SER A 226 14.10 4.91 18.40
C SER A 226 13.95 3.84 17.34
N SER A 227 14.09 2.57 17.71
CA SER A 227 13.89 1.43 16.81
C SER A 227 12.49 1.34 16.20
N SER A 228 11.52 2.13 16.70
CA SER A 228 10.11 2.05 16.36
C SER A 228 9.43 3.39 16.17
N SER A 229 10.22 4.43 15.98
CA SER A 229 9.69 5.75 15.74
C SER A 229 10.48 6.44 14.65
N TYR A 230 9.78 7.26 13.87
CA TYR A 230 10.46 8.17 12.98
C TYR A 230 11.37 9.07 13.81
N SER A 231 12.57 9.28 13.26
CA SER A 231 13.57 10.11 13.91
C SER A 231 13.21 11.57 13.78
N GLU A 232 13.45 12.32 14.85
CA GLU A 232 13.32 13.77 14.89
C GLU A 232 14.71 14.38 14.71
N ILE A 233 14.94 15.08 13.60
CA ILE A 233 16.28 15.56 13.22
C ILE A 233 16.25 17.08 13.02
N PHE A 234 17.21 17.77 13.62
CA PHE A 234 17.35 19.23 13.60
C PHE A 234 18.74 19.62 13.07
N ASP A 235 18.77 20.58 12.13
CA ASP A 235 19.98 21.13 11.52
C ASP A 235 20.57 22.24 12.40
N LEU A 236 21.33 21.85 13.44
CA LEU A 236 21.95 22.78 14.40
C LEU A 236 23.00 23.67 13.72
N GLY A 237 23.75 23.12 12.78
CA GLY A 237 24.76 23.86 12.02
C GLY A 237 24.14 25.05 11.29
N SER A 238 23.02 24.84 10.61
CA SER A 238 22.30 25.94 9.95
C SER A 238 21.62 26.85 10.97
N MET A 239 21.05 26.31 12.05
CA MET A 239 20.45 27.13 13.10
C MET A 239 21.42 28.18 13.68
N ILE A 240 22.70 27.83 13.85
CA ILE A 240 23.73 28.69 14.45
C ILE A 240 24.49 29.51 13.39
N TYR A 241 24.95 28.86 12.31
CA TYR A 241 25.90 29.47 11.36
C TYR A 241 25.25 29.98 10.07
N ASP A 242 24.07 29.49 9.70
CA ASP A 242 23.31 29.96 8.52
C ASP A 242 21.80 29.99 8.79
N PRO A 243 21.34 30.89 9.67
CA PRO A 243 19.96 30.89 10.15
C PRO A 243 18.96 31.24 9.05
N LYS A 244 19.40 31.65 7.85
CA LYS A 244 18.54 31.98 6.70
C LYS A 244 18.17 30.75 5.87
N LYS A 245 19.03 29.72 5.82
CA LYS A 245 18.86 28.51 5.00
C LYS A 245 17.48 27.85 5.12
N ASN A 246 16.92 27.78 6.33
CA ASN A 246 15.66 27.08 6.60
C ASN A 246 14.45 28.01 6.86
N GLN A 247 14.59 29.33 6.72
CA GLN A 247 13.52 30.30 7.07
C GLN A 247 12.26 30.20 6.20
N GLN A 248 12.35 29.60 5.02
CA GLN A 248 11.23 29.55 4.05
C GLN A 248 10.29 28.35 4.24
N LYS A 249 10.56 27.44 5.18
CA LYS A 249 9.69 26.27 5.41
C LYS A 249 8.48 26.67 6.25
N LYS A 250 7.28 26.57 5.66
CA LYS A 250 6.01 26.73 6.38
C LYS A 250 5.92 25.65 7.46
N ILE A 251 5.80 26.04 8.72
CA ILE A 251 5.55 25.12 9.84
C ILE A 251 4.12 24.62 9.66
N ILE A 252 3.96 23.34 9.33
CA ILE A 252 2.65 22.70 9.25
C ILE A 252 2.42 22.03 10.61
N PRO A 253 1.47 22.51 11.43
CA PRO A 253 1.10 21.81 12.65
C PRO A 253 0.55 20.43 12.27
N LYS A 254 1.18 19.37 12.77
CA LYS A 254 0.73 18.00 12.51
C LYS A 254 -0.49 17.68 13.36
N THR A 255 -1.52 17.13 12.73
CA THR A 255 -2.59 16.39 13.42
C THR A 255 -2.01 15.12 14.05
N GLU A 256 -2.33 14.87 15.31
CA GLU A 256 -1.86 13.75 16.13
C GLU A 256 -2.25 12.39 15.53
N ILE A 257 -1.47 11.90 14.58
CA ILE A 257 -1.45 10.48 14.25
C ILE A 257 -0.37 9.88 15.12
N ASN A 258 -0.69 8.97 16.04
CA ASN A 258 0.30 8.37 16.94
C ASN A 258 1.28 7.44 16.19
N CYS A 259 0.80 6.70 15.19
CA CYS A 259 1.62 5.80 14.37
C CYS A 259 1.07 5.63 12.95
N ARG A 260 1.95 5.29 12.01
CA ARG A 260 1.62 5.02 10.61
C ARG A 260 2.00 3.57 10.25
N PRO A 261 1.05 2.74 9.78
CA PRO A 261 1.39 1.41 9.27
C PRO A 261 2.19 1.52 7.97
N LEU A 262 3.29 0.78 7.91
CA LEU A 262 4.14 0.61 6.73
C LEU A 262 3.88 -0.72 6.00
N ILE A 263 3.60 -1.78 6.77
CA ILE A 263 3.24 -3.12 6.30
C ILE A 263 2.14 -3.65 7.22
N THR A 264 1.05 -4.14 6.65
CA THR A 264 -0.12 -4.60 7.43
C THR A 264 -0.52 -6.03 7.06
N ALA A 265 -0.29 -6.96 8.00
CA ALA A 265 -0.70 -8.37 7.93
C ALA A 265 -0.24 -9.05 6.64
N ASN A 266 1.08 -9.05 6.41
CA ASN A 266 1.67 -9.83 5.34
C ASN A 266 1.72 -11.28 5.81
N ASP A 267 0.65 -12.02 5.53
CA ASP A 267 0.44 -13.35 6.07
C ASP A 267 0.88 -14.39 5.04
N LEU A 268 1.90 -15.17 5.42
CA LEU A 268 2.16 -16.43 4.75
C LEU A 268 1.30 -17.49 5.42
N ILE A 269 0.21 -17.87 4.76
CA ILE A 269 -0.46 -19.14 5.03
C ILE A 269 0.43 -20.19 4.37
N ALA A 270 1.01 -21.09 5.17
CA ALA A 270 1.75 -22.22 4.63
C ALA A 270 0.89 -22.87 3.55
N ASP A 271 1.46 -23.02 2.35
CA ASP A 271 0.83 -23.78 1.30
C ASP A 271 0.58 -25.17 1.87
N ILE A 272 -0.67 -25.44 2.27
CA ILE A 272 -1.21 -26.77 2.16
C ILE A 272 -1.27 -26.97 0.64
N GLU A 273 -0.13 -27.30 0.05
CA GLU A 273 -0.04 -28.07 -1.18
C GLU A 273 -0.72 -29.41 -0.88
N LYS A 274 -2.05 -29.36 -0.82
CA LYS A 274 -2.96 -30.49 -0.85
C LYS A 274 -4.38 -30.04 -1.20
N GLU A 275 -4.50 -29.03 -2.05
CA GLU A 275 -5.48 -29.17 -3.13
C GLU A 275 -4.72 -29.78 -4.30
N LYS A 276 -4.88 -31.12 -4.39
CA LYS A 276 -4.51 -32.00 -5.49
C LYS A 276 -3.78 -31.25 -6.62
N ALA A 277 -2.48 -31.46 -6.73
CA ALA A 277 -1.80 -31.39 -8.02
C ALA A 277 -2.44 -32.46 -8.93
N GLN A 278 -3.67 -32.22 -9.36
CA GLN A 278 -4.13 -32.74 -10.63
C GLN A 278 -3.17 -32.14 -11.64
N LYS A 279 -2.64 -32.98 -12.51
CA LYS A 279 -2.02 -32.58 -13.77
C LYS A 279 -3.08 -31.86 -14.63
N GLN A 280 -3.57 -30.73 -14.17
CA GLN A 280 -4.44 -29.88 -14.95
C GLN A 280 -3.53 -29.10 -15.90
N GLU A 281 -3.96 -29.05 -17.16
CA GLU A 281 -3.39 -28.19 -18.17
C GLU A 281 -3.30 -26.76 -17.62
N ILE A 282 -2.11 -26.16 -17.71
CA ILE A 282 -1.92 -24.78 -17.28
C ILE A 282 -2.62 -23.89 -18.30
N THR A 283 -3.70 -23.26 -17.89
CA THR A 283 -4.47 -22.33 -18.73
C THR A 283 -4.29 -20.89 -18.27
N TYR A 284 -4.79 -19.94 -19.05
CA TYR A 284 -4.90 -18.53 -18.70
C TYR A 284 -5.47 -18.36 -17.27
N TYR A 285 -6.57 -19.06 -17.00
CA TYR A 285 -7.29 -18.98 -15.73
C TYR A 285 -6.54 -19.62 -14.56
N THR A 286 -5.64 -20.57 -14.84
CA THR A 286 -4.76 -21.14 -13.81
C THR A 286 -3.82 -20.08 -13.24
N TYR A 287 -3.23 -19.23 -14.11
CA TYR A 287 -2.37 -18.12 -13.66
C TYR A 287 -3.17 -17.06 -12.91
N THR A 288 -4.32 -16.64 -13.43
CA THR A 288 -5.13 -15.60 -12.77
C THR A 288 -5.63 -16.08 -11.42
N GLN A 289 -6.11 -17.32 -11.31
CA GLN A 289 -6.55 -17.89 -10.03
C GLN A 289 -5.42 -17.93 -9.00
N LYS A 290 -4.20 -18.31 -9.39
CA LYS A 290 -3.03 -18.26 -8.49
C LYS A 290 -2.72 -16.83 -8.06
N ALA A 291 -2.72 -15.89 -9.00
CA ALA A 291 -2.48 -14.48 -8.70
C ALA A 291 -3.53 -13.90 -7.74
N GLU A 292 -4.80 -14.20 -7.97
CA GLU A 292 -5.93 -13.79 -7.13
C GLU A 292 -5.83 -14.40 -5.72
N ASN A 293 -5.46 -15.67 -5.60
CA ASN A 293 -5.19 -16.30 -4.30
C ASN A 293 -4.05 -15.59 -3.55
N TYR A 294 -2.97 -15.22 -4.25
CA TYR A 294 -1.91 -14.42 -3.65
C TYR A 294 -2.37 -13.00 -3.26
N ILE A 295 -3.29 -12.38 -4.01
CA ILE A 295 -3.90 -11.10 -3.63
C ILE A 295 -4.72 -11.25 -2.34
N LEU A 296 -5.52 -12.33 -2.21
CA LEU A 296 -6.29 -12.62 -0.99
C LEU A 296 -5.37 -12.78 0.23
N SER A 297 -4.19 -13.38 0.04
CA SER A 297 -3.15 -13.51 1.07
C SER A 297 -2.22 -12.30 1.18
N ARG A 298 -2.50 -11.19 0.47
CA ARG A 298 -1.68 -9.96 0.43
C ARG A 298 -0.22 -10.16 -0.04
N GLN A 299 0.07 -11.28 -0.71
CA GLN A 299 1.37 -11.61 -1.28
C GLN A 299 1.53 -10.99 -2.67
N TYR A 300 1.50 -9.65 -2.73
CA TYR A 300 1.43 -8.92 -4.01
C TYR A 300 2.63 -9.16 -4.93
N ALA A 301 3.81 -9.44 -4.40
CA ALA A 301 4.98 -9.78 -5.21
C ALA A 301 4.79 -11.10 -5.99
N LYS A 302 4.24 -12.13 -5.33
CA LYS A 302 3.94 -13.42 -5.98
C LYS A 302 2.78 -13.29 -6.97
N ALA A 303 1.74 -12.54 -6.60
CA ALA A 303 0.63 -12.25 -7.52
C ALA A 303 1.14 -11.58 -8.82
N LYS A 304 2.05 -10.61 -8.68
CA LYS A 304 2.72 -9.96 -9.82
C LYS A 304 3.56 -10.94 -10.63
N GLU A 305 4.26 -11.88 -10.01
CA GLU A 305 5.02 -12.92 -10.71
C GLU A 305 4.12 -13.83 -11.55
N GLU A 306 2.98 -14.26 -11.01
CA GLU A 306 1.98 -15.03 -11.76
C GLU A 306 1.41 -14.25 -12.94
N TYR A 307 1.12 -12.95 -12.78
CA TYR A 307 0.72 -12.10 -13.91
C TYR A 307 1.84 -11.92 -14.94
N ASN A 308 3.11 -11.83 -14.51
CA ASN A 308 4.24 -11.77 -15.44
C ASN A 308 4.35 -13.07 -16.27
N LEU A 309 4.18 -14.24 -15.63
CA LEU A 309 4.13 -15.52 -16.33
C LEU A 309 2.95 -15.59 -17.29
N LEU A 310 1.77 -15.11 -16.87
CA LEU A 310 0.60 -14.99 -17.75
C LEU A 310 0.93 -14.18 -19.01
N SER A 311 1.54 -13.00 -18.85
CA SER A 311 1.90 -12.15 -19.98
C SER A 311 2.99 -12.71 -20.89
N GLN A 312 3.79 -13.68 -20.43
CA GLN A 312 4.79 -14.35 -21.25
C GLN A 312 4.16 -15.45 -22.12
N ASN A 313 3.12 -16.10 -21.62
CA ASN A 313 2.48 -17.23 -22.28
C ASN A 313 1.29 -16.81 -23.16
N TYR A 314 0.68 -15.66 -22.90
CA TYR A 314 -0.49 -15.19 -23.64
C TYR A 314 -0.24 -13.81 -24.27
N PRO A 315 -0.43 -13.66 -25.59
CA PRO A 315 -0.24 -12.38 -26.28
C PRO A 315 -1.36 -11.37 -25.95
N THR A 316 -2.56 -11.88 -25.73
CA THR A 316 -3.75 -11.09 -25.38
C THR A 316 -4.10 -11.33 -23.91
N LEU A 317 -4.37 -10.25 -23.17
CA LEU A 317 -4.71 -10.26 -21.75
C LEU A 317 -5.95 -9.41 -21.53
N TYR A 318 -6.87 -9.80 -20.66
CA TYR A 318 -8.01 -8.97 -20.30
C TYR A 318 -7.57 -7.76 -19.45
N ALA A 319 -8.23 -6.61 -19.62
CA ALA A 319 -7.86 -5.37 -18.92
C ALA A 319 -7.95 -5.51 -17.40
N ARG A 320 -8.85 -6.35 -16.87
CA ARG A 320 -8.94 -6.66 -15.44
C ARG A 320 -7.66 -7.26 -14.87
N ASP A 321 -7.00 -8.14 -15.63
CA ASP A 321 -5.78 -8.83 -15.19
C ASP A 321 -4.59 -7.87 -15.25
N ILE A 322 -4.52 -7.04 -16.29
CA ILE A 322 -3.54 -5.94 -16.39
C ILE A 322 -3.72 -4.95 -15.22
N HIS A 323 -4.97 -4.56 -14.93
CA HIS A 323 -5.33 -3.67 -13.82
C HIS A 323 -4.89 -4.22 -12.46
N ASN A 324 -5.07 -5.52 -12.23
CA ASN A 324 -4.59 -6.19 -11.03
C ASN A 324 -3.06 -6.24 -11.00
N ALA A 325 -2.41 -6.58 -12.11
CA ALA A 325 -0.96 -6.65 -12.20
C ALA A 325 -0.29 -5.31 -11.88
N VAL A 326 -0.82 -4.19 -12.39
CA VAL A 326 -0.36 -2.84 -12.03
C VAL A 326 -0.47 -2.61 -10.52
N ARG A 327 -1.61 -2.96 -9.89
CA ARG A 327 -1.81 -2.78 -8.44
C ARG A 327 -0.88 -3.65 -7.62
N CYS A 328 -0.71 -4.91 -8.01
CA CYS A 328 0.25 -5.82 -7.38
C CYS A 328 1.68 -5.25 -7.47
N ALA A 329 2.07 -4.69 -8.61
CA ALA A 329 3.37 -4.04 -8.78
C ALA A 329 3.53 -2.80 -7.88
N ILE A 330 2.50 -1.95 -7.78
CA ILE A 330 2.51 -0.79 -6.88
C ILE A 330 2.60 -1.21 -5.41
N LEU A 331 1.78 -2.16 -4.98
CA LEU A 331 1.72 -2.61 -3.58
C LEU A 331 2.95 -3.42 -3.17
N SER A 332 3.59 -4.12 -4.11
CA SER A 332 4.91 -4.73 -3.92
C SER A 332 6.07 -3.76 -4.12
N ARG A 333 5.79 -2.47 -4.36
CA ARG A 333 6.77 -1.39 -4.56
C ARG A 333 7.77 -1.68 -5.69
N ASP A 334 7.31 -2.36 -6.73
CA ASP A 334 8.05 -2.61 -7.96
C ASP A 334 7.60 -1.63 -9.04
N ILE A 335 8.08 -0.38 -8.89
CA ILE A 335 7.67 0.75 -9.72
C ILE A 335 8.02 0.55 -11.20
N LYS A 336 9.16 -0.10 -11.50
CA LYS A 336 9.57 -0.40 -12.87
C LYS A 336 8.56 -1.32 -13.55
N THR A 337 8.19 -2.42 -12.87
CA THR A 337 7.17 -3.34 -13.37
C THR A 337 5.80 -2.65 -13.46
N ALA A 338 5.47 -1.74 -12.54
CA ALA A 338 4.24 -0.96 -12.60
C ALA A 338 4.16 -0.08 -13.86
N PHE A 339 5.25 0.59 -14.27
CA PHE A 339 5.28 1.33 -15.55
C PHE A 339 5.03 0.41 -16.75
N VAL A 340 5.69 -0.75 -16.82
CA VAL A 340 5.53 -1.71 -17.91
C VAL A 340 4.09 -2.21 -18.03
N TRP A 341 3.48 -2.62 -16.92
CA TRP A 341 2.08 -3.05 -16.91
C TRP A 341 1.11 -1.92 -17.21
N SER A 342 1.44 -0.70 -16.79
CA SER A 342 0.62 0.47 -17.11
C SER A 342 0.62 0.73 -18.61
N GLU A 343 1.75 0.60 -19.31
CA GLU A 343 1.78 0.72 -20.78
C GLU A 343 0.87 -0.31 -21.47
N LYS A 344 0.78 -1.54 -20.94
CA LYS A 344 -0.20 -2.55 -21.42
C LYS A 344 -1.65 -2.11 -21.17
N LEU A 345 -1.91 -1.36 -20.11
CA LEU A 345 -3.23 -0.81 -19.80
C LEU A 345 -3.62 0.29 -20.80
N ALA A 346 -2.67 1.10 -21.28
CA ALA A 346 -2.92 2.06 -22.36
C ALA A 346 -3.31 1.36 -23.67
N LEU A 347 -2.84 0.13 -23.92
CA LEU A 347 -3.26 -0.69 -25.07
C LEU A 347 -4.73 -1.14 -25.00
N LYS A 348 -5.36 -1.00 -23.83
CA LYS A 348 -6.82 -1.18 -23.64
C LYS A 348 -7.59 0.14 -23.75
N GLY A 349 -6.88 1.21 -24.12
CA GLY A 349 -7.34 2.59 -24.21
C GLY A 349 -7.90 3.16 -22.91
N ILE A 350 -7.37 2.70 -21.79
CA ILE A 350 -7.57 3.35 -20.50
C ILE A 350 -6.76 4.64 -20.50
N GLU A 351 -7.39 5.74 -20.09
CA GLU A 351 -6.80 7.07 -20.17
C GLU A 351 -6.01 7.42 -18.91
N LEU A 352 -5.10 8.40 -19.04
CA LEU A 352 -4.23 8.85 -17.95
C LEU A 352 -4.97 9.24 -16.64
N PRO A 353 -6.19 9.82 -16.65
CA PRO A 353 -6.97 10.08 -15.44
C PRO A 353 -7.18 8.88 -14.51
N TYR A 354 -7.06 7.66 -15.03
CA TYR A 354 -7.04 6.42 -14.23
C TYR A 354 -6.05 6.44 -13.07
N PHE A 355 -4.89 7.07 -13.26
CA PHE A 355 -3.86 7.16 -12.22
C PHE A 355 -4.16 8.22 -11.15
N ASN A 356 -5.32 8.88 -11.19
CA ASN A 356 -5.78 9.75 -10.11
C ASN A 356 -6.26 8.96 -8.89
N ALA A 357 -6.47 7.64 -9.01
CA ALA A 357 -6.80 6.79 -7.87
C ALA A 357 -5.72 6.87 -6.77
N LYS A 358 -6.14 6.89 -5.49
CA LYS A 358 -5.26 7.11 -4.32
C LYS A 358 -4.05 6.18 -4.27
N ILE A 359 -4.19 4.93 -4.70
CA ILE A 359 -3.12 3.92 -4.72
C ILE A 359 -1.90 4.38 -5.55
N PHE A 360 -2.10 5.23 -6.56
CA PHE A 360 -1.04 5.71 -7.46
C PHE A 360 -0.35 7.00 -6.98
N ASN A 361 -0.71 7.54 -5.80
CA ASN A 361 -0.09 8.78 -5.31
C ASN A 361 1.44 8.70 -5.18
N GLY A 362 1.97 7.56 -4.74
CA GLY A 362 3.42 7.33 -4.69
C GLY A 362 4.03 7.18 -6.08
N PHE A 363 3.33 6.51 -6.99
CA PHE A 363 3.74 6.30 -8.38
C PHE A 363 3.88 7.61 -9.15
N ARG A 364 2.91 8.53 -9.00
CA ARG A 364 2.91 9.84 -9.65
C ARG A 364 3.98 10.80 -9.15
N LYS A 365 4.51 10.56 -7.94
CA LYS A 365 5.62 11.33 -7.37
C LYS A 365 7.00 10.83 -7.83
N ASN A 366 7.06 9.71 -8.53
CA ASN A 366 8.31 9.17 -9.03
C ASN A 366 8.88 10.11 -10.14
N PRO A 367 10.19 10.38 -10.16
CA PRO A 367 10.80 11.23 -11.19
C PRO A 367 10.55 10.77 -12.64
N GLU A 368 10.38 9.47 -12.87
CA GLU A 368 10.12 8.90 -14.20
C GLU A 368 8.68 9.17 -14.69
N TRP A 369 7.76 9.60 -13.81
CA TRP A 369 6.34 9.82 -14.12
C TRP A 369 6.13 10.78 -15.30
N LYS A 370 6.93 11.84 -15.39
CA LYS A 370 6.80 12.85 -16.45
C LYS A 370 6.99 12.23 -17.84
N ASN A 371 8.04 11.43 -18.01
CA ASN A 371 8.32 10.77 -19.29
C ASN A 371 7.30 9.66 -19.57
N PHE A 372 6.95 8.90 -18.53
CA PHE A 372 5.93 7.86 -18.63
C PHE A 372 4.58 8.42 -19.09
N SER A 373 4.08 9.49 -18.48
CA SER A 373 2.74 10.04 -18.79
C SER A 373 2.60 10.50 -20.24
N LEU A 374 3.65 11.11 -20.81
CA LEU A 374 3.68 11.49 -22.23
C LEU A 374 3.66 10.26 -23.15
N LYS A 375 4.48 9.24 -22.83
CA LYS A 375 4.51 7.98 -23.58
C LYS A 375 3.17 7.24 -23.50
N TYR A 376 2.59 7.17 -22.30
CA TYR A 376 1.31 6.52 -22.04
C TYR A 376 0.18 7.16 -22.85
N ASP A 377 0.06 8.49 -22.83
CA ASP A 377 -0.94 9.23 -23.58
C ASP A 377 -0.79 9.01 -25.10
N SER A 378 0.45 8.98 -25.60
CA SER A 378 0.72 8.66 -27.01
C SER A 378 0.29 7.25 -27.40
N ILE A 379 0.56 6.25 -26.56
CA ILE A 379 0.10 4.85 -26.77
C ILE A 379 -1.42 4.81 -26.81
N CYS A 380 -2.07 5.44 -25.82
CA CYS A 380 -3.53 5.44 -25.69
C CYS A 380 -4.20 6.08 -26.92
N LYS A 381 -3.77 7.28 -27.34
CA LYS A 381 -4.30 7.95 -28.54
C LYS A 381 -4.12 7.12 -29.82
N LYS A 382 -2.96 6.47 -29.98
CA LYS A 382 -2.70 5.59 -31.13
C LYS A 382 -3.65 4.40 -31.15
N VAL A 383 -3.98 3.83 -30.00
CA VAL A 383 -4.92 2.71 -29.89
C VAL A 383 -6.34 3.18 -30.15
N GLN A 384 -6.77 4.28 -29.54
CA GLN A 384 -8.10 4.86 -29.71
C GLN A 384 -8.41 5.20 -31.17
N SER A 385 -7.41 5.63 -31.95
CA SER A 385 -7.57 5.91 -33.39
C SER A 385 -7.96 4.68 -34.24
N LYS A 386 -7.78 3.47 -33.71
CA LYS A 386 -8.12 2.20 -34.38
C LYS A 386 -9.45 1.64 -33.93
N TRP A 387 -10.13 2.28 -32.97
CA TRP A 387 -11.39 1.77 -32.44
C TRP A 387 -12.52 1.87 -33.45
N ASN A 388 -13.39 0.86 -33.41
CA ASN A 388 -14.63 0.88 -34.18
C ASN A 388 -15.69 1.70 -33.42
N LEU A 389 -15.63 3.02 -33.59
CA LEU A 389 -16.56 3.95 -32.94
C LEU A 389 -18.01 3.75 -33.39
N ASN A 390 -18.21 3.28 -34.62
CA ASN A 390 -19.55 2.97 -35.13
C ASN A 390 -20.16 1.77 -34.41
N LEU A 391 -19.41 0.67 -34.27
CA LEU A 391 -19.81 -0.50 -33.46
C LEU A 391 -20.14 -0.09 -32.02
N LYS A 392 -19.31 0.75 -31.38
CA LYS A 392 -19.55 1.24 -30.03
C LYS A 392 -20.86 2.03 -29.91
N LYS A 393 -21.17 2.85 -30.92
CA LYS A 393 -22.44 3.60 -31.00
C LYS A 393 -23.63 2.65 -31.17
N GLU A 394 -23.57 1.73 -32.14
CA GLU A 394 -24.65 0.76 -32.39
C GLU A 394 -24.94 -0.12 -31.16
N LEU A 395 -23.92 -0.55 -30.42
CA LEU A 395 -24.09 -1.26 -29.15
C LEU A 395 -24.79 -0.43 -28.08
N THR A 396 -24.48 0.87 -28.01
CA THR A 396 -25.12 1.80 -27.06
C THR A 396 -26.58 2.01 -27.44
N ASP A 397 -26.87 2.14 -28.74
CA ASP A 397 -28.24 2.31 -29.25
C ASP A 397 -29.08 1.04 -28.95
N LEU A 398 -28.55 -0.16 -29.19
CA LEU A 398 -29.21 -1.42 -28.84
C LEU A 398 -29.43 -1.58 -27.33
N GLN A 399 -28.44 -1.19 -26.52
CA GLN A 399 -28.58 -1.19 -25.08
C GLN A 399 -29.70 -0.25 -24.62
N ASN A 400 -29.78 0.95 -25.20
CA ASN A 400 -30.84 1.91 -24.85
C ASN A 400 -32.22 1.41 -25.26
N GLU A 401 -32.34 0.75 -26.42
CA GLU A 401 -33.58 0.11 -26.87
C GLU A 401 -34.05 -0.97 -25.88
N ASP A 402 -33.15 -1.86 -25.46
CA ASP A 402 -33.42 -2.89 -24.45
C ASP A 402 -33.80 -2.28 -23.09
N GLN A 403 -33.01 -1.33 -22.60
CA GLN A 403 -33.21 -0.75 -21.26
C GLN A 403 -34.44 0.16 -21.17
N ALA A 404 -34.99 0.64 -22.29
CA ALA A 404 -36.22 1.44 -22.31
C ALA A 404 -37.43 0.69 -21.70
N GLU A 405 -37.45 -0.64 -21.84
CA GLU A 405 -38.53 -1.49 -21.31
C GLU A 405 -38.17 -2.26 -20.05
N TYR A 406 -36.88 -2.53 -19.85
CA TYR A 406 -36.36 -3.25 -18.67
C TYR A 406 -36.14 -2.36 -17.44
N GLY A 407 -36.05 -1.03 -17.61
CA GLY A 407 -35.80 -0.10 -16.51
C GLY A 407 -36.83 -0.22 -15.39
N LEU A 408 -36.39 -0.19 -14.13
CA LEU A 408 -37.25 -0.42 -12.95
C LEU A 408 -38.49 0.49 -12.91
N GLU A 409 -38.36 1.73 -13.36
CA GLU A 409 -39.46 2.71 -13.43
C GLU A 409 -40.47 2.40 -14.55
N ASN A 410 -40.03 1.73 -15.62
CA ASN A 410 -40.79 1.50 -16.85
C ASN A 410 -41.05 0.03 -17.13
N ARG A 411 -40.76 -0.86 -16.17
CA ARG A 411 -40.70 -2.30 -16.39
C ARG A 411 -42.02 -2.82 -16.96
N LYS A 412 -41.96 -3.27 -18.21
CA LYS A 412 -43.13 -3.78 -18.94
C LYS A 412 -43.50 -5.19 -18.50
N SER A 413 -44.64 -5.67 -19.00
CA SER A 413 -45.12 -7.02 -18.73
C SER A 413 -44.15 -8.06 -19.30
N PRO A 414 -44.08 -9.28 -18.72
CA PRO A 414 -43.15 -10.32 -19.19
C PRO A 414 -43.24 -10.62 -20.69
N LYS A 415 -44.43 -10.54 -21.27
CA LYS A 415 -44.64 -10.74 -22.72
C LYS A 415 -43.89 -9.70 -23.55
N ILE A 416 -44.01 -8.42 -23.18
CA ILE A 416 -43.35 -7.32 -23.89
C ILE A 416 -41.82 -7.45 -23.75
N LEU A 417 -41.33 -7.76 -22.55
CA LEU A 417 -39.89 -7.98 -22.31
C LEU A 417 -39.32 -9.11 -23.18
N TYR A 418 -40.08 -10.20 -23.35
CA TYR A 418 -39.70 -11.30 -24.24
C TYR A 418 -39.65 -10.84 -25.72
N GLU A 419 -40.71 -10.18 -26.21
CA GLU A 419 -40.78 -9.68 -27.60
C GLU A 419 -39.63 -8.70 -27.94
N THR A 420 -39.29 -7.84 -26.98
CA THR A 420 -38.17 -6.91 -27.09
C THR A 420 -36.84 -7.63 -27.05
N THR A 421 -36.67 -8.62 -26.17
CA THR A 421 -35.45 -9.44 -26.14
C THR A 421 -35.26 -10.20 -27.45
N GLU A 422 -36.32 -10.78 -28.02
CA GLU A 422 -36.26 -11.45 -29.32
C GLU A 422 -35.74 -10.49 -30.41
N THR A 423 -36.34 -9.29 -30.48
CA THR A 423 -36.00 -8.27 -31.49
C THR A 423 -34.58 -7.75 -31.32
N VAL A 424 -34.20 -7.35 -30.10
CA VAL A 424 -32.88 -6.78 -29.81
C VAL A 424 -31.79 -7.85 -29.97
N THR A 425 -32.04 -9.09 -29.56
CA THR A 425 -31.09 -10.18 -29.75
C THR A 425 -30.85 -10.46 -31.23
N GLY A 426 -31.89 -10.38 -32.07
CA GLY A 426 -31.75 -10.51 -33.52
C GLY A 426 -30.84 -9.43 -34.11
N LYS A 427 -31.10 -8.16 -33.77
CA LYS A 427 -30.24 -7.03 -34.19
C LYS A 427 -28.81 -7.18 -33.69
N PHE A 428 -28.63 -7.63 -32.45
CA PHE A 428 -27.31 -7.86 -31.87
C PHE A 428 -26.56 -8.98 -32.59
N ILE A 429 -27.21 -10.10 -32.92
CA ILE A 429 -26.62 -11.17 -33.73
C ILE A 429 -26.15 -10.65 -35.08
N ASP A 430 -26.97 -9.85 -35.77
CA ASP A 430 -26.61 -9.28 -37.08
C ASP A 430 -25.41 -8.33 -36.97
N LEU A 431 -25.37 -7.51 -35.92
CA LEU A 431 -24.23 -6.66 -35.61
C LEU A 431 -22.95 -7.47 -35.36
N LEU A 432 -23.04 -8.54 -34.56
CA LEU A 432 -21.90 -9.41 -34.28
C LEU A 432 -21.43 -10.17 -35.52
N LYS A 433 -22.32 -10.59 -36.42
CA LYS A 433 -21.94 -11.22 -37.69
C LYS A 433 -21.19 -10.24 -38.61
N LYS A 434 -21.60 -8.97 -38.60
CA LYS A 434 -21.02 -7.91 -39.43
C LYS A 434 -19.66 -7.44 -38.92
N GLU A 435 -19.54 -7.16 -37.62
CA GLU A 435 -18.38 -6.47 -37.02
C GLU A 435 -17.50 -7.38 -36.14
N GLY A 436 -17.97 -8.61 -35.86
CA GLY A 436 -17.40 -9.53 -34.89
C GLY A 436 -17.66 -9.12 -33.44
N TYR A 437 -17.13 -9.90 -32.47
CA TYR A 437 -17.32 -9.59 -31.06
C TYR A 437 -16.67 -8.26 -30.66
N PRO A 438 -17.34 -7.39 -29.88
CA PRO A 438 -16.83 -6.10 -29.45
C PRO A 438 -15.83 -6.24 -28.27
N SER A 439 -14.65 -6.76 -28.56
CA SER A 439 -13.57 -6.93 -27.58
C SER A 439 -12.96 -5.60 -27.10
N GLU A 440 -12.20 -5.66 -26.01
CA GLU A 440 -11.47 -4.50 -25.46
C GLU A 440 -10.49 -3.88 -26.47
N GLU A 441 -9.97 -4.69 -27.39
CA GLU A 441 -9.10 -4.29 -28.49
C GLU A 441 -9.84 -3.48 -29.55
N LYS A 442 -11.12 -3.80 -29.80
CA LYS A 442 -11.94 -3.15 -30.83
C LYS A 442 -12.63 -1.88 -30.36
N ILE A 443 -13.15 -1.88 -29.13
CA ILE A 443 -13.99 -0.77 -28.62
C ILE A 443 -13.47 -0.12 -27.33
N GLY A 444 -12.36 -0.64 -26.80
CA GLY A 444 -11.76 -0.17 -25.55
C GLY A 444 -12.37 -0.80 -24.30
N SER A 445 -11.65 -0.69 -23.19
CA SER A 445 -12.19 -1.01 -21.87
C SER A 445 -12.96 0.18 -21.28
N LEU A 446 -13.97 -0.12 -20.45
CA LEU A 446 -14.81 0.90 -19.83
C LEU A 446 -14.23 1.36 -18.48
N VAL A 447 -14.06 2.66 -18.31
CA VAL A 447 -13.68 3.28 -17.03
C VAL A 447 -14.77 4.24 -16.58
N LYS A 448 -15.23 4.11 -15.34
CA LYS A 448 -16.23 4.98 -14.72
C LYS A 448 -15.56 5.96 -13.76
N ARG A 449 -15.99 7.23 -13.80
CA ARG A 449 -15.44 8.32 -12.95
C ARG A 449 -13.91 8.36 -13.00
N ASP A 450 -13.37 8.19 -14.20
CA ASP A 450 -11.95 8.22 -14.54
C ASP A 450 -11.04 7.17 -13.89
N THR A 451 -11.43 6.51 -12.80
CA THR A 451 -10.53 5.69 -11.96
C THR A 451 -10.98 4.24 -11.75
N ALA A 452 -12.24 3.92 -12.05
CA ALA A 452 -12.80 2.59 -11.80
C ALA A 452 -12.96 1.82 -13.11
N LEU A 453 -12.11 0.82 -13.33
CA LEU A 453 -12.25 -0.10 -14.45
C LEU A 453 -13.51 -0.97 -14.25
N ILE A 454 -14.37 -0.99 -15.26
CA ILE A 454 -15.56 -1.84 -15.31
C ILE A 454 -15.22 -3.03 -16.22
N PRO A 455 -15.08 -4.23 -15.66
CA PRO A 455 -14.63 -5.40 -16.41
C PRO A 455 -15.76 -6.06 -17.24
N PHE A 456 -16.98 -5.53 -17.12
CA PHE A 456 -18.18 -5.95 -17.84
C PHE A 456 -18.76 -4.74 -18.58
N PRO A 457 -18.54 -4.61 -19.89
CA PRO A 457 -19.09 -3.50 -20.65
C PRO A 457 -20.62 -3.55 -20.62
N HIS A 458 -21.28 -2.38 -20.67
CA HIS A 458 -22.71 -2.29 -20.43
C HIS A 458 -23.57 -3.12 -21.41
N PHE A 459 -23.14 -3.29 -22.67
CA PHE A 459 -23.87 -4.10 -23.65
C PHE A 459 -23.97 -5.58 -23.25
N ASN A 460 -23.17 -6.07 -22.29
CA ASN A 460 -23.31 -7.44 -21.79
C ASN A 460 -24.71 -7.72 -21.23
N ILE A 461 -25.46 -6.68 -20.82
CA ILE A 461 -26.84 -6.82 -20.39
C ILE A 461 -27.74 -7.46 -21.47
N LEU A 462 -27.46 -7.20 -22.74
CA LEU A 462 -28.17 -7.80 -23.87
C LEU A 462 -28.02 -9.34 -23.86
N ILE A 463 -26.80 -9.82 -23.56
CA ILE A 463 -26.51 -11.25 -23.43
C ILE A 463 -27.23 -11.83 -22.21
N ILE A 464 -27.22 -11.11 -21.08
CA ILE A 464 -27.91 -11.54 -19.85
C ILE A 464 -29.42 -11.70 -20.10
N HIS A 465 -30.06 -10.70 -20.71
CA HIS A 465 -31.48 -10.76 -21.00
C HIS A 465 -31.82 -11.89 -21.97
N ALA A 466 -31.02 -12.09 -23.02
CA ALA A 466 -31.19 -13.24 -23.92
C ALA A 466 -31.11 -14.58 -23.17
N LEU A 467 -30.13 -14.77 -22.29
CA LEU A 467 -30.02 -15.99 -21.49
C LEU A 467 -31.20 -16.19 -20.52
N GLN A 468 -31.76 -15.11 -19.98
CA GLN A 468 -32.88 -15.13 -19.06
C GLN A 468 -34.23 -15.41 -19.76
N GLN A 469 -34.51 -14.72 -20.87
CA GLN A 469 -35.78 -14.83 -21.59
C GLN A 469 -35.82 -16.03 -22.54
N LYS A 470 -34.65 -16.53 -22.98
CA LYS A 470 -34.51 -17.63 -23.93
C LYS A 470 -35.28 -17.38 -25.25
N PRO A 471 -34.95 -16.30 -25.99
CA PRO A 471 -35.53 -16.05 -27.31
C PRO A 471 -35.20 -17.18 -28.29
N ASP A 472 -35.99 -17.30 -29.35
CA ASP A 472 -35.83 -18.36 -30.38
C ASP A 472 -34.46 -18.27 -31.07
N ASN A 473 -33.91 -17.06 -31.18
CA ASN A 473 -32.60 -16.80 -31.76
C ASN A 473 -31.40 -17.03 -30.81
N LEU A 474 -31.62 -17.43 -29.54
CA LEU A 474 -30.55 -17.68 -28.57
C LEU A 474 -29.49 -18.71 -29.03
N PRO A 475 -29.83 -19.81 -29.74
CA PRO A 475 -28.81 -20.74 -30.24
C PRO A 475 -27.81 -20.08 -31.18
N ALA A 476 -28.27 -19.17 -32.05
CA ALA A 476 -27.41 -18.44 -32.96
C ALA A 476 -26.49 -17.45 -32.22
N LEU A 477 -26.99 -16.78 -31.19
CA LEU A 477 -26.15 -15.97 -30.31
C LEU A 477 -25.08 -16.82 -29.60
N THR A 478 -25.48 -17.97 -29.06
CA THR A 478 -24.58 -18.89 -28.35
C THR A 478 -23.43 -19.35 -29.24
N GLU A 479 -23.69 -19.72 -30.50
CA GLU A 479 -22.65 -20.12 -31.44
C GLU A 479 -21.61 -19.00 -31.68
N ILE A 480 -22.07 -17.75 -31.78
CA ILE A 480 -21.17 -16.59 -31.94
C ILE A 480 -20.34 -16.36 -30.67
N LEU A 481 -20.97 -16.47 -29.50
CA LEU A 481 -20.28 -16.30 -28.22
C LEU A 481 -19.24 -17.41 -28.00
N ASP A 482 -19.52 -18.66 -28.36
CA ASP A 482 -18.58 -19.78 -28.27
C ASP A 482 -17.32 -19.54 -29.12
N LYS A 483 -17.50 -19.04 -30.35
CA LYS A 483 -16.38 -18.62 -31.22
C LYS A 483 -15.56 -17.49 -30.56
N SER A 484 -16.24 -16.53 -29.94
CA SER A 484 -15.63 -15.39 -29.25
C SER A 484 -14.88 -15.80 -27.97
N ILE A 485 -15.33 -16.85 -27.30
CA ILE A 485 -14.65 -17.45 -26.13
C ILE A 485 -13.36 -18.14 -26.59
N ALA A 486 -13.44 -18.92 -27.67
CA ALA A 486 -12.28 -19.62 -28.23
C ALA A 486 -11.20 -18.65 -28.74
N SER A 487 -11.59 -17.46 -29.22
CA SER A 487 -10.68 -16.40 -29.69
C SER A 487 -10.15 -15.47 -28.58
N PHE A 488 -10.50 -15.71 -27.30
CA PHE A 488 -10.17 -14.80 -26.18
C PHE A 488 -10.74 -13.37 -26.32
N GLU A 489 -11.81 -13.19 -27.09
CA GLU A 489 -12.51 -11.90 -27.20
C GLU A 489 -13.56 -11.73 -26.09
N TYR A 490 -14.09 -12.84 -25.54
CA TYR A 490 -15.10 -12.86 -24.48
C TYR A 490 -14.68 -13.73 -23.28
N ASP A 491 -14.46 -13.09 -22.12
CA ASP A 491 -14.18 -13.78 -20.84
C ASP A 491 -15.46 -14.37 -20.23
N SER A 492 -15.99 -15.45 -20.82
CA SER A 492 -17.21 -16.08 -20.32
C SER A 492 -17.04 -16.67 -18.92
N LYS A 493 -15.87 -17.24 -18.59
CA LYS A 493 -15.65 -17.90 -17.30
C LYS A 493 -15.78 -16.95 -16.12
N ARG A 494 -15.36 -15.70 -16.29
CA ARG A 494 -15.48 -14.66 -15.27
C ARG A 494 -16.46 -13.57 -15.70
N SER A 495 -17.37 -13.89 -16.63
CA SER A 495 -18.50 -13.06 -17.04
C SER A 495 -19.58 -13.10 -15.95
N GLY A 496 -20.15 -11.94 -15.61
CA GLY A 496 -21.38 -11.91 -14.79
C GLY A 496 -22.53 -12.70 -15.42
N ASN A 497 -22.49 -12.93 -16.73
CA ASN A 497 -23.53 -13.64 -17.49
C ASN A 497 -23.58 -15.15 -17.18
N ASN A 498 -22.49 -15.72 -16.64
CA ASN A 498 -22.41 -17.14 -16.26
C ASN A 498 -22.64 -17.36 -14.76
N GLY A 499 -23.01 -16.30 -14.01
CA GLY A 499 -23.38 -16.41 -12.61
C GLY A 499 -24.70 -17.15 -12.46
N ASN A 500 -24.66 -18.40 -11.99
CA ASN A 500 -25.84 -19.10 -11.45
C ASN A 500 -26.20 -18.51 -10.08
N GLU A 501 -26.52 -17.21 -10.02
CA GLU A 501 -26.94 -16.54 -8.78
C GLU A 501 -28.16 -17.25 -8.16
N PHE A 502 -29.03 -17.80 -9.00
CA PHE A 502 -30.21 -18.59 -8.60
C PHE A 502 -29.89 -19.92 -7.91
N GLY A 503 -28.65 -20.42 -8.02
CA GLY A 503 -28.20 -21.67 -7.42
C GLY A 503 -27.12 -21.50 -6.35
N SER A 504 -26.81 -20.27 -5.93
CA SER A 504 -25.74 -20.07 -4.95
C SER A 504 -26.13 -20.56 -3.55
N CYS A 505 -25.18 -21.22 -2.90
CA CYS A 505 -25.21 -21.56 -1.48
C CYS A 505 -25.02 -20.35 -0.56
N PHE A 506 -24.34 -19.31 -1.06
CA PHE A 506 -24.02 -18.11 -0.30
C PHE A 506 -25.03 -17.01 -0.60
N ARG A 507 -25.59 -16.43 0.45
CA ARG A 507 -26.56 -15.34 0.35
C ARG A 507 -26.10 -14.15 1.16
N ILE A 508 -26.33 -12.95 0.63
CA ILE A 508 -26.02 -11.69 1.29
C ILE A 508 -27.31 -10.95 1.53
N TYR A 509 -27.60 -10.67 2.80
CA TYR A 509 -28.81 -10.00 3.23
C TYR A 509 -28.52 -9.09 4.41
N LYS A 510 -28.97 -7.83 4.36
CA LYS A 510 -28.66 -6.78 5.36
C LYS A 510 -27.16 -6.67 5.68
N GLY A 511 -26.31 -6.87 4.67
CA GLY A 511 -24.86 -6.83 4.79
C GLY A 511 -24.24 -7.99 5.58
N ASN A 512 -25.00 -9.05 5.86
CA ASN A 512 -24.51 -10.30 6.44
C ASN A 512 -24.31 -11.35 5.33
N LEU A 513 -23.27 -12.17 5.47
CA LEU A 513 -23.06 -13.35 4.65
C LEU A 513 -23.65 -14.58 5.33
N TYR A 514 -24.46 -15.32 4.61
CA TYR A 514 -25.13 -16.54 5.03
C TYR A 514 -24.76 -17.72 4.13
N ASN A 515 -24.81 -18.93 4.68
CA ASN A 515 -24.82 -20.19 3.93
C ASN A 515 -26.19 -20.86 4.08
N LEU A 516 -26.81 -21.31 3.00
CA LEU A 516 -28.03 -22.13 3.06
C LEU A 516 -27.78 -23.40 3.88
N LYS A 517 -28.70 -23.77 4.76
CA LYS A 517 -28.63 -25.02 5.55
C LYS A 517 -28.70 -26.27 4.67
N SER A 518 -29.33 -26.17 3.51
CA SER A 518 -29.39 -27.24 2.51
C SER A 518 -28.07 -27.43 1.76
N CYS A 519 -27.19 -26.43 1.76
CA CYS A 519 -25.86 -26.55 1.21
C CYS A 519 -24.93 -27.20 2.23
N GLY A 520 -24.16 -28.19 1.77
CA GLY A 520 -23.22 -28.95 2.60
C GLY A 520 -22.03 -28.13 3.12
N THR A 521 -20.86 -28.76 3.15
CA THR A 521 -19.67 -28.20 3.80
C THR A 521 -19.23 -26.87 3.18
N ARG A 522 -18.82 -25.94 4.05
CA ARG A 522 -18.39 -24.57 3.70
C ARG A 522 -17.08 -24.58 2.90
N SER A 523 -16.99 -23.76 1.85
CA SER A 523 -15.74 -23.47 1.16
C SER A 523 -15.06 -22.23 1.75
N ASP A 524 -13.99 -22.42 2.53
CA ASP A 524 -13.24 -21.32 3.16
C ASP A 524 -12.59 -20.38 2.12
N VAL A 525 -12.23 -20.89 0.94
CA VAL A 525 -11.70 -20.07 -0.16
C VAL A 525 -12.78 -19.12 -0.69
N GLU A 526 -14.00 -19.64 -0.89
CA GLU A 526 -15.10 -18.86 -1.43
C GLU A 526 -15.58 -17.80 -0.44
N ILE A 527 -15.70 -18.15 0.85
CA ILE A 527 -16.01 -17.17 1.91
C ILE A 527 -14.98 -16.04 1.93
N ARG A 528 -13.68 -16.35 1.81
CA ARG A 528 -12.62 -15.33 1.75
C ARG A 528 -12.73 -14.45 0.50
N LYS A 529 -13.03 -15.03 -0.66
CA LYS A 529 -13.26 -14.28 -1.91
C LYS A 529 -14.45 -13.33 -1.79
N ILE A 530 -15.58 -13.82 -1.29
CA ILE A 530 -16.79 -13.01 -1.06
C ILE A 530 -16.47 -11.89 -0.07
N SER A 531 -15.92 -12.22 1.10
CA SER A 531 -15.54 -11.23 2.11
C SER A 531 -14.59 -10.17 1.57
N PHE A 532 -13.61 -10.57 0.75
CA PHE A 532 -12.68 -9.65 0.12
C PHE A 532 -13.37 -8.65 -0.82
N LYS A 533 -14.44 -9.04 -1.55
CA LYS A 533 -15.19 -8.10 -2.41
C LYS A 533 -15.67 -6.86 -1.64
N PHE A 534 -16.11 -7.07 -0.40
CA PHE A 534 -16.64 -6.02 0.50
C PHE A 534 -15.54 -5.26 1.23
N ASN A 535 -14.36 -5.85 1.36
CA ASN A 535 -13.19 -5.23 1.97
C ASN A 535 -12.00 -5.21 0.99
N ASN A 536 -12.20 -4.57 -0.15
CA ASN A 536 -11.22 -4.46 -1.23
C ASN A 536 -10.63 -3.03 -1.30
N PRO A 537 -9.72 -2.66 -0.36
CA PRO A 537 -9.25 -1.28 -0.22
C PRO A 537 -8.46 -0.76 -1.43
N ASN A 538 -8.04 -1.67 -2.32
CA ASN A 538 -7.22 -1.36 -3.48
C ASN A 538 -7.96 -1.57 -4.81
N SER A 539 -9.27 -1.87 -4.77
CA SER A 539 -10.12 -2.05 -5.94
C SER A 539 -9.57 -3.08 -6.95
N PHE A 540 -9.03 -4.20 -6.46
CA PHE A 540 -8.73 -5.35 -7.34
C PHE A 540 -10.00 -5.87 -8.01
N ILE A 541 -9.90 -6.51 -9.17
CA ILE A 541 -11.04 -7.10 -9.88
C ILE A 541 -10.76 -8.58 -10.04
N MET A 542 -11.43 -9.42 -9.25
CA MET A 542 -11.15 -10.86 -9.17
C MET A 542 -12.45 -11.64 -9.30
N ASP A 543 -12.33 -12.95 -9.48
CA ASP A 543 -13.47 -13.83 -9.28
C ASP A 543 -13.77 -13.92 -7.77
N TYR A 544 -14.89 -13.32 -7.35
CA TYR A 544 -15.32 -13.26 -5.96
C TYR A 544 -16.14 -14.47 -5.51
N GLY A 545 -16.31 -15.49 -6.36
CA GLY A 545 -17.16 -16.64 -6.07
C GLY A 545 -18.64 -16.39 -6.38
N ASN A 546 -19.46 -17.41 -6.16
CA ASN A 546 -20.89 -17.36 -6.48
C ASN A 546 -21.69 -17.00 -5.23
N PHE A 547 -22.46 -15.91 -5.27
CA PHE A 547 -23.35 -15.51 -4.18
C PHE A 547 -24.52 -14.71 -4.71
N LEU A 548 -25.65 -14.80 -4.01
CA LEU A 548 -26.83 -13.99 -4.27
C LEU A 548 -26.88 -12.82 -3.31
N VAL A 549 -27.13 -11.61 -3.80
CA VAL A 549 -27.46 -10.46 -2.95
C VAL A 549 -28.97 -10.26 -2.99
N GLU A 550 -29.61 -10.35 -1.82
CA GLU A 550 -31.05 -10.11 -1.69
C GLU A 550 -31.29 -8.67 -1.25
N GLY A 551 -32.03 -7.92 -2.08
CA GLY A 551 -32.47 -6.57 -1.77
C GLY A 551 -33.41 -6.57 -0.57
N TYR A 552 -33.33 -5.51 0.23
CA TYR A 552 -34.19 -5.42 1.41
C TYR A 552 -35.64 -5.17 1.00
N ASN A 553 -36.58 -5.95 1.54
CA ASN A 553 -38.00 -5.72 1.33
C ASN A 553 -38.59 -4.92 2.51
N PRO A 554 -38.72 -3.58 2.39
CA PRO A 554 -39.23 -2.76 3.47
C PRO A 554 -40.71 -3.01 3.77
N LYS A 555 -41.46 -3.61 2.83
CA LYS A 555 -42.91 -3.85 3.00
C LYS A 555 -43.20 -5.01 3.94
N ASN A 556 -42.29 -5.98 4.03
CA ASN A 556 -42.46 -7.13 4.91
C ASN A 556 -41.12 -7.70 5.42
N PRO A 557 -40.40 -6.92 6.24
CA PRO A 557 -39.04 -7.29 6.66
C PRO A 557 -39.01 -8.55 7.52
N LYS A 558 -40.07 -8.78 8.31
CA LYS A 558 -40.16 -9.93 9.21
C LYS A 558 -40.13 -11.27 8.45
N ILE A 559 -40.86 -11.39 7.34
CA ILE A 559 -40.86 -12.63 6.54
C ILE A 559 -39.47 -12.96 6.02
N ALA A 560 -38.73 -11.96 5.52
CA ALA A 560 -37.38 -12.16 5.05
C ALA A 560 -36.43 -12.53 6.21
N ASP A 561 -36.54 -11.83 7.34
CA ASP A 561 -35.74 -12.13 8.54
C ASP A 561 -35.99 -13.57 9.04
N ASP A 562 -37.26 -13.96 9.19
CA ASP A 562 -37.68 -15.31 9.60
C ASP A 562 -37.15 -16.38 8.61
N TYR A 563 -37.23 -16.12 7.30
CA TYR A 563 -36.69 -17.03 6.27
C TYR A 563 -35.19 -17.28 6.46
N TYR A 564 -34.40 -16.23 6.69
CA TYR A 564 -32.95 -16.35 6.87
C TYR A 564 -32.58 -17.05 8.19
N GLU A 565 -33.33 -16.82 9.26
CA GLU A 565 -33.14 -17.53 10.54
C GLU A 565 -33.44 -19.03 10.40
N GLU A 566 -34.53 -19.38 9.73
CA GLU A 566 -34.97 -20.77 9.54
C GLU A 566 -34.11 -21.54 8.54
N ASN A 567 -33.69 -20.91 7.43
CA ASN A 567 -33.11 -21.62 6.28
C ASN A 567 -31.61 -21.40 6.09
N CYS A 568 -31.02 -20.42 6.79
CA CYS A 568 -29.62 -20.07 6.60
C CYS A 568 -28.81 -20.12 7.90
N ASN A 569 -27.51 -20.32 7.76
CA ASN A 569 -26.53 -20.18 8.83
C ASN A 569 -25.76 -18.88 8.61
N LEU A 570 -25.78 -17.97 9.59
CA LEU A 570 -24.94 -16.78 9.56
C LEU A 570 -23.45 -17.20 9.56
N ILE A 571 -22.69 -16.64 8.63
CA ILE A 571 -21.24 -16.81 8.55
C ILE A 571 -20.55 -15.62 9.22
N MET A 572 -20.84 -14.42 8.73
CA MET A 572 -20.22 -13.18 9.23
C MET A 572 -20.96 -11.92 8.76
N LYS A 573 -20.73 -10.80 9.44
CA LYS A 573 -21.07 -9.46 8.95
C LYS A 573 -20.04 -9.02 7.90
N LEU A 574 -20.50 -8.51 6.75
CA LEU A 574 -19.65 -8.00 5.67
C LEU A 574 -19.59 -6.46 5.67
N THR A 575 -20.72 -5.79 5.84
CA THR A 575 -20.83 -4.33 5.82
C THR A 575 -22.06 -3.86 6.61
N ASP A 576 -21.96 -2.69 7.22
CA ASP A 576 -23.10 -1.98 7.82
C ASP A 576 -23.86 -1.14 6.78
N ASP A 577 -23.18 -0.72 5.70
CA ASP A 577 -23.75 0.01 4.57
C ASP A 577 -24.28 -0.98 3.52
N TRP A 578 -25.44 -1.57 3.80
CA TRP A 578 -26.09 -2.54 2.90
C TRP A 578 -27.13 -1.90 1.99
N GLU A 579 -27.56 -0.67 2.27
CA GLU A 579 -28.45 0.12 1.39
C GLU A 579 -27.82 0.43 0.03
N PHE A 580 -26.50 0.27 -0.10
CA PHE A 580 -25.79 0.39 -1.39
C PHE A 580 -26.36 -0.52 -2.48
N TYR A 581 -26.94 -1.67 -2.13
CA TYR A 581 -27.53 -2.59 -3.11
C TYR A 581 -28.91 -2.18 -3.60
N ASP A 582 -29.56 -1.24 -2.91
CA ASP A 582 -30.88 -0.72 -3.24
C ASP A 582 -30.80 0.62 -4.03
N LYS A 583 -29.58 1.15 -4.27
CA LYS A 583 -29.28 2.39 -5.02
C LYS A 583 -28.56 2.08 -6.34
#